data_AF-A0A3D2JXC1-F1
#
_entry.id   AF-A0A3D2JXC1-F1
#
_cell.length_a   1.000
_cell.length_b   1.000
_cell.length_c   1.000
_cell.angle_alpha   90.00
_cell.angle_beta   90.00
_cell.angle_gamma   90.00
#
_symmetry.space_group_name_H-M   'P 1'
#
loop_
_entity.id
_entity.type
_entity.pdbx_description
1 polymer ?
#
loop_
_entity_poly.entity_id
_entity_poly.type
_entity_poly.pdbx_seq_one_letter_code
_entity_poly.pdbx_strand_id
1 'polypeptide(L)'
;MDLPENAVLTDSDYGLGWECGRGYRATNGSCTIIAIPANAYSTGNNRGKGWECVRGYEEADSLCVKMAIPANAYLGRQGTNWLCERGYPKTADQCLAIQLPANAYLNDNGDDWLCGRGHQKQEQSCAFIILPENAHLNSSGSSWDCDKPYRRSGNQCIR
;
A
#
# COMPACT_ATOMS: atom_id res chain seq x y z
N MET A 1 23.76 -9.69 -45.18
CA MET A 1 23.39 -10.02 -43.79
C MET A 1 21.90 -9.84 -43.76
N ASP A 2 21.15 -10.94 -43.66
CA ASP A 2 19.70 -10.88 -43.81
C ASP A 2 19.09 -10.42 -42.48
N LEU A 3 18.31 -9.35 -42.55
CA LEU A 3 17.58 -8.82 -41.41
C LEU A 3 16.38 -9.75 -41.14
N PRO A 4 16.20 -10.27 -39.92
CA PRO A 4 15.04 -11.09 -39.59
C PRO A 4 13.73 -10.36 -39.88
N GLU A 5 12.68 -11.10 -40.26
CA GLU A 5 11.35 -10.53 -40.44
C GLU A 5 10.87 -9.87 -39.13
N ASN A 6 10.22 -8.71 -39.23
CA ASN A 6 9.81 -7.88 -38.09
C ASN A 6 10.97 -7.30 -37.24
N ALA A 7 12.21 -7.34 -37.71
CA ALA A 7 13.32 -6.61 -37.10
C ALA A 7 13.51 -5.22 -37.74
N VAL A 8 14.05 -4.29 -36.95
CA VAL A 8 14.42 -2.93 -37.33
C VAL A 8 15.90 -2.74 -37.01
N LEU A 9 16.65 -2.12 -37.92
CA LEU A 9 18.06 -1.83 -37.70
C LEU A 9 18.23 -0.81 -36.59
N THR A 10 19.28 -1.00 -35.79
CA THR A 10 19.67 -0.06 -34.73
C THR A 10 21.04 0.50 -35.05
N ASP A 11 21.26 1.80 -34.85
CA ASP A 11 22.58 2.44 -35.02
C ASP A 11 23.55 2.14 -33.85
N SER A 12 23.42 0.97 -33.21
CA SER A 12 24.24 0.60 -32.07
C SER A 12 25.49 -0.16 -32.50
N ASP A 13 26.65 0.35 -32.09
CA ASP A 13 27.95 -0.31 -32.25
C ASP A 13 28.12 -1.55 -31.33
N TYR A 14 27.18 -1.78 -30.41
CA TYR A 14 27.19 -2.88 -29.45
C TYR A 14 25.89 -3.72 -29.57
N GLY A 15 26.02 -5.04 -29.66
CA GLY A 15 24.87 -5.96 -29.77
C GLY A 15 24.68 -6.53 -31.17
N LEU A 16 23.44 -6.85 -31.55
CA LEU A 16 23.12 -7.54 -32.81
C LEU A 16 22.94 -6.60 -34.01
N GLY A 17 22.96 -5.27 -33.81
CA GLY A 17 22.72 -4.28 -34.86
C GLY A 17 21.25 -4.18 -35.33
N TRP A 18 20.35 -4.91 -34.68
CA TRP A 18 18.91 -4.86 -34.91
C TRP A 18 18.13 -5.13 -33.62
N GLU A 19 16.90 -4.64 -33.58
CA GLU A 19 15.92 -4.95 -32.55
C GLU A 19 14.59 -5.37 -33.17
N CYS A 20 13.78 -6.13 -32.44
CA CYS A 20 12.45 -6.45 -32.94
C CYS A 20 11.56 -5.21 -32.96
N GLY A 21 10.76 -5.08 -34.00
CA GLY A 21 9.72 -4.06 -34.11
C GLY A 21 8.67 -4.20 -33.01
N ARG A 22 7.86 -3.16 -32.80
CA ARG A 22 6.84 -3.13 -31.73
C ARG A 22 5.91 -4.34 -31.81
N GLY A 23 5.72 -5.02 -30.68
CA GLY A 23 4.85 -6.21 -30.59
C GLY A 23 5.57 -7.52 -30.91
N TYR A 24 6.87 -7.48 -31.18
CA TYR A 24 7.72 -8.65 -31.41
C TYR A 24 8.89 -8.65 -30.43
N ARG A 25 9.40 -9.85 -30.15
CA ARG A 25 10.50 -10.10 -29.22
C ARG A 25 11.54 -11.01 -29.87
N ALA A 26 12.80 -10.73 -29.57
CA ALA A 26 13.92 -11.54 -30.04
C ALA A 26 13.93 -12.90 -29.32
N THR A 27 13.81 -13.98 -30.09
CA THR A 27 13.88 -15.36 -29.63
C THR A 27 14.73 -16.15 -30.63
N ASN A 28 15.86 -16.72 -30.19
CA ASN A 28 16.76 -17.53 -31.02
C ASN A 28 17.16 -16.87 -32.37
N GLY A 29 17.45 -15.56 -32.35
CA GLY A 29 17.87 -14.82 -33.55
C GLY A 29 16.73 -14.49 -34.53
N SER A 30 15.47 -14.63 -34.12
CA SER A 30 14.28 -14.24 -34.88
C SER A 30 13.34 -13.37 -34.05
N CYS A 31 12.48 -12.60 -34.70
CA CYS A 31 11.45 -11.82 -34.01
C CYS A 31 10.13 -12.58 -33.97
N THR A 32 9.77 -13.06 -32.78
CA THR A 32 8.53 -13.78 -32.50
C THR A 32 7.48 -12.83 -31.93
N ILE A 33 6.21 -12.98 -32.31
CA ILE A 33 5.12 -12.14 -31.80
C ILE A 33 4.98 -12.26 -30.27
N ILE A 34 4.73 -11.13 -29.61
CA ILE A 34 4.40 -11.09 -28.20
C ILE A 34 2.94 -11.49 -28.04
N ALA A 35 2.70 -12.70 -27.52
CA ALA A 35 1.36 -13.15 -27.21
C ALA A 35 0.81 -12.36 -26.01
N ILE A 36 -0.25 -11.59 -26.24
CA ILE A 36 -0.95 -10.82 -25.21
C ILE A 36 -2.15 -11.66 -24.76
N PRO A 37 -2.21 -12.10 -23.49
CA PRO A 37 -3.33 -12.89 -23.00
C PRO A 37 -4.61 -12.05 -22.83
N ALA A 38 -5.74 -12.72 -22.60
CA ALA A 38 -6.97 -12.03 -22.23
C ALA A 38 -6.76 -11.18 -20.96
N ASN A 39 -7.44 -10.03 -20.89
CA ASN A 39 -7.31 -9.07 -19.79
C ASN A 39 -5.90 -8.48 -19.63
N ALA A 40 -5.13 -8.40 -20.71
CA ALA A 40 -3.86 -7.70 -20.77
C ALA A 40 -3.81 -6.66 -21.90
N TYR A 41 -2.90 -5.70 -21.79
CA TYR A 41 -2.60 -4.72 -22.82
C TYR A 41 -1.10 -4.69 -23.14
N SER A 42 -0.76 -4.36 -24.39
CA SER A 42 0.63 -4.21 -24.79
C SER A 42 1.27 -3.00 -24.10
N THR A 43 2.46 -3.18 -23.52
CA THR A 43 3.25 -2.05 -23.00
C THR A 43 4.11 -1.40 -24.08
N GLY A 44 4.15 -1.98 -25.28
CA GLY A 44 5.09 -1.59 -26.34
C GLY A 44 6.55 -1.87 -26.01
N ASN A 45 6.82 -2.54 -24.88
CA ASN A 45 8.15 -2.97 -24.50
C ASN A 45 8.44 -4.34 -25.09
N ASN A 46 9.52 -4.46 -25.87
CA ASN A 46 9.93 -5.72 -26.47
C ASN A 46 10.87 -6.53 -25.54
N ARG A 47 11.25 -5.94 -24.39
CA ARG A 47 11.94 -6.58 -23.27
C ARG A 47 10.94 -6.98 -22.20
N GLY A 48 11.21 -8.08 -21.50
CA GLY A 48 10.22 -8.71 -20.61
C GLY A 48 8.98 -9.21 -21.36
N LYS A 49 7.91 -9.52 -20.63
CA LYS A 49 6.66 -10.05 -21.20
C LYS A 49 5.99 -9.15 -22.25
N GLY A 50 6.25 -7.83 -22.24
CA GLY A 50 5.72 -6.88 -23.23
C GLY A 50 4.22 -6.58 -23.11
N TRP A 51 3.60 -7.02 -22.03
CA TRP A 51 2.22 -6.74 -21.69
C TRP A 51 2.04 -6.57 -20.18
N GLU A 52 0.98 -5.89 -19.78
CA GLU A 52 0.56 -5.74 -18.40
C GLU A 52 -0.93 -6.08 -18.28
N CYS A 53 -1.34 -6.55 -17.10
CA CYS A 53 -2.75 -6.83 -16.85
C CYS A 53 -3.56 -5.54 -16.81
N VAL A 54 -4.77 -5.59 -17.36
CA VAL A 54 -5.71 -4.48 -17.22
C VAL A 54 -6.05 -4.28 -15.74
N ARG A 55 -6.43 -3.05 -15.38
CA ARG A 55 -6.83 -2.68 -14.03
C ARG A 55 -7.81 -3.72 -13.41
N GLY A 56 -7.46 -4.25 -12.24
CA GLY A 56 -8.27 -5.25 -11.52
C GLY A 56 -7.93 -6.70 -11.84
N TYR A 57 -6.86 -6.93 -12.61
CA TYR A 57 -6.31 -8.24 -12.89
C TYR A 57 -4.86 -8.30 -12.43
N GLU A 58 -4.44 -9.49 -11.99
CA GLU A 58 -3.08 -9.79 -11.56
C GLU A 58 -2.48 -10.91 -12.41
N GLU A 59 -1.15 -10.97 -12.43
CA GLU A 59 -0.44 -11.99 -13.19
C GLU A 59 -0.41 -13.32 -12.42
N ALA A 60 -0.92 -14.37 -13.05
CA ALA A 60 -0.78 -15.74 -12.59
C ALA A 60 -0.55 -16.66 -13.80
N ASP A 61 0.49 -17.48 -13.76
CA ASP A 61 0.85 -18.44 -14.82
C ASP A 61 0.91 -17.82 -16.23
N SER A 62 1.53 -16.63 -16.36
CA SER A 62 1.61 -15.88 -17.63
C SER A 62 0.26 -15.48 -18.24
N LEU A 63 -0.81 -15.47 -17.42
CA LEU A 63 -2.13 -14.98 -17.74
C LEU A 63 -2.51 -13.84 -16.80
N CYS A 64 -3.54 -13.08 -17.18
CA CYS A 64 -4.16 -12.09 -16.31
C CYS A 64 -5.44 -12.66 -15.71
N VAL A 65 -5.38 -12.97 -14.43
CA VAL A 65 -6.51 -13.48 -13.65
C VAL A 65 -7.18 -12.35 -12.89
N LYS A 66 -8.51 -12.41 -12.76
CA LYS A 66 -9.26 -11.37 -12.06
C LYS A 66 -8.87 -11.37 -10.59
N MET A 67 -8.49 -10.22 -10.07
CA MET A 67 -8.09 -10.06 -8.68
C MET A 67 -9.26 -10.35 -7.75
N ALA A 68 -9.03 -11.21 -6.76
CA ALA A 68 -9.98 -11.43 -5.68
C ALA A 68 -9.90 -10.27 -4.69
N ILE A 69 -10.79 -9.28 -4.85
CA ILE A 69 -10.89 -8.14 -3.93
C ILE A 69 -11.82 -8.54 -2.78
N PRO A 70 -11.32 -8.63 -1.53
CA PRO A 70 -12.14 -9.04 -0.39
C PRO A 70 -13.13 -7.95 0.03
N ALA A 71 -14.03 -8.27 0.96
CA ALA A 71 -14.90 -7.27 1.57
C ALA A 71 -14.08 -6.19 2.30
N ASN A 72 -14.60 -4.96 2.32
CA ASN A 72 -13.93 -3.78 2.88
C ASN A 72 -12.56 -3.48 2.24
N ALA A 73 -12.41 -3.84 0.97
CA ALA A 73 -11.25 -3.53 0.15
C ALA A 73 -11.67 -2.85 -1.14
N TYR A 74 -10.77 -2.02 -1.67
CA TYR A 74 -10.96 -1.34 -2.93
C TYR A 74 -9.70 -1.44 -3.78
N LEU A 75 -9.88 -1.28 -5.09
CA LEU A 75 -8.76 -1.36 -6.02
C LEU A 75 -7.86 -0.13 -5.89
N GLY A 76 -6.57 -0.35 -5.70
CA GLY A 76 -5.57 0.71 -5.58
C GLY A 76 -5.51 1.58 -6.83
N ARG A 77 -4.88 2.76 -6.72
CA ARG A 77 -4.83 3.74 -7.82
C ARG A 77 -4.24 3.18 -9.09
N GLN A 78 -3.22 2.32 -8.99
CA GLN A 78 -2.58 1.69 -10.16
C GLN A 78 -3.37 0.49 -10.71
N GLY A 79 -4.31 -0.07 -9.95
CA GLY A 79 -5.10 -1.20 -10.44
C GLY A 79 -4.41 -2.55 -10.39
N THR A 80 -3.17 -2.58 -9.90
CA THR A 80 -2.31 -3.77 -9.78
C THR A 80 -2.31 -4.36 -8.37
N ASN A 81 -3.04 -3.73 -7.44
CA ASN A 81 -3.25 -4.21 -6.08
C ASN A 81 -4.60 -3.72 -5.55
N TRP A 82 -5.01 -4.26 -4.40
CA TRP A 82 -6.10 -3.74 -3.59
C TRP A 82 -5.56 -3.20 -2.25
N LEU A 83 -6.30 -2.25 -1.70
CA LEU A 83 -6.08 -1.62 -0.41
C LEU A 83 -7.32 -1.81 0.44
N CYS A 84 -7.15 -1.86 1.75
CA CYS A 84 -8.30 -1.92 2.64
C CYS A 84 -8.92 -0.54 2.85
N GLU A 85 -10.23 -0.54 3.06
CA GLU A 85 -10.97 0.64 3.51
C GLU A 85 -10.47 1.11 4.87
N ARG A 86 -10.67 2.40 5.13
CA ARG A 86 -10.32 3.02 6.40
C ARG A 86 -11.05 2.31 7.56
N GLY A 87 -10.30 1.89 8.58
CA GLY A 87 -10.83 1.13 9.72
C GLY A 87 -10.79 -0.40 9.54
N TYR A 88 -10.25 -0.89 8.42
CA TYR A 88 -10.17 -2.32 8.13
C TYR A 88 -8.74 -2.77 7.80
N PRO A 89 -7.79 -2.81 8.74
CA PRO A 89 -6.41 -3.19 8.48
C PRO A 89 -6.27 -4.54 7.76
N LYS A 90 -5.28 -4.61 6.87
CA LYS A 90 -5.00 -5.81 6.06
C LYS A 90 -4.47 -6.93 6.95
N THR A 91 -5.18 -8.05 6.95
CA THR A 91 -4.81 -9.29 7.64
C THR A 91 -4.81 -10.43 6.62
N ALA A 92 -3.62 -10.87 6.21
CA ALA A 92 -3.44 -11.80 5.09
C ALA A 92 -4.20 -11.32 3.84
N ASP A 93 -5.18 -12.10 3.39
CA ASP A 93 -5.99 -11.84 2.20
C ASP A 93 -7.35 -11.20 2.51
N GLN A 94 -7.46 -10.55 3.68
CA GLN A 94 -8.71 -9.94 4.16
C GLN A 94 -8.46 -8.55 4.76
N CYS A 95 -9.54 -7.77 4.85
CA CYS A 95 -9.60 -6.49 5.53
C CYS A 95 -10.56 -6.62 6.73
N LEU A 96 -10.01 -6.66 7.94
CA LEU A 96 -10.78 -6.94 9.16
C LEU A 96 -11.04 -5.66 9.94
N ALA A 97 -12.27 -5.46 10.41
CA ALA A 97 -12.67 -4.25 11.10
C ALA A 97 -11.93 -4.06 12.44
N ILE A 98 -11.40 -2.85 12.68
CA ILE A 98 -10.93 -2.43 13.99
C ILE A 98 -12.13 -2.33 14.93
N GLN A 99 -12.05 -3.05 16.05
CA GLN A 99 -12.99 -2.86 17.16
C GLN A 99 -12.57 -1.60 17.93
N LEU A 100 -13.32 -0.52 17.75
CA LEU A 100 -13.08 0.73 18.48
C LEU A 100 -13.65 0.63 19.90
N PRO A 101 -12.83 0.69 20.95
CA PRO A 101 -13.36 0.79 22.30
C PRO A 101 -14.01 2.15 22.54
N ALA A 102 -14.77 2.26 23.63
CA ALA A 102 -15.33 3.55 24.04
C ALA A 102 -14.23 4.61 24.20
N ASN A 103 -14.52 5.84 23.76
CA ASN A 103 -13.59 6.98 23.75
C ASN A 103 -12.37 6.81 22.80
N ALA A 104 -12.39 5.85 21.87
CA ALA A 104 -11.39 5.75 20.82
C ALA A 104 -11.86 6.32 19.47
N TYR A 105 -10.91 6.68 18.63
CA TYR A 105 -11.11 7.09 17.24
C TYR A 105 -9.99 6.54 16.35
N LEU A 106 -10.23 6.40 15.06
CA LEU A 106 -9.22 5.93 14.11
C LEU A 106 -8.09 6.96 13.96
N ASN A 107 -6.84 6.50 13.92
CA ASN A 107 -5.68 7.34 13.58
C ASN A 107 -5.77 7.85 12.13
N ASP A 108 -4.93 8.78 11.73
CA ASP A 108 -4.99 9.39 10.39
C ASP A 108 -4.84 8.39 9.24
N ASN A 109 -4.09 7.30 9.44
CA ASN A 109 -3.94 6.24 8.44
C ASN A 109 -5.16 5.31 8.36
N GLY A 110 -5.93 5.19 9.45
CA GLY A 110 -7.09 4.31 9.56
C GLY A 110 -6.75 2.84 9.77
N ASP A 111 -5.52 2.53 10.16
CA ASP A 111 -5.00 1.18 10.41
C ASP A 111 -4.83 0.87 11.91
N ASP A 112 -4.96 1.87 12.77
CA ASP A 112 -5.01 1.74 14.24
C ASP A 112 -5.98 2.79 14.81
N TRP A 113 -6.13 2.79 16.13
CA TRP A 113 -6.96 3.72 16.88
C TRP A 113 -6.16 4.43 17.98
N LEU A 114 -6.62 5.62 18.32
CA LEU A 114 -6.09 6.47 19.37
C LEU A 114 -7.21 6.77 20.38
N CYS A 115 -6.80 7.13 21.59
CA CYS A 115 -7.75 7.58 22.61
C CYS A 115 -8.07 9.06 22.46
N GLY A 116 -9.34 9.39 22.65
CA GLY A 116 -9.82 10.75 22.78
C GLY A 116 -9.11 11.50 23.90
N ARG A 117 -9.03 12.83 23.77
CA ARG A 117 -8.42 13.70 24.78
C ARG A 117 -8.99 13.42 26.18
N GLY A 118 -8.12 13.33 27.17
CA GLY A 118 -8.47 12.96 28.55
C GLY A 118 -8.46 11.46 28.81
N HIS A 119 -8.06 10.64 27.82
CA HIS A 119 -7.97 9.19 27.97
C HIS A 119 -6.59 8.67 27.56
N GLN A 120 -6.15 7.62 28.23
CA GLN A 120 -4.90 6.92 28.00
C GLN A 120 -5.16 5.54 27.38
N LYS A 121 -4.39 5.19 26.34
CA LYS A 121 -4.46 3.89 25.64
C LYS A 121 -3.98 2.78 26.58
N GLN A 122 -4.87 1.82 26.82
CA GLN A 122 -4.59 0.51 27.39
C GLN A 122 -4.72 -0.54 26.29
N GLU A 123 -4.42 -1.82 26.57
CA GLU A 123 -4.40 -2.88 25.55
C GLU A 123 -5.68 -2.95 24.69
N GLN A 124 -6.86 -2.82 25.31
CA GLN A 124 -8.15 -2.87 24.61
C GLN A 124 -9.14 -1.79 25.07
N SER A 125 -8.66 -0.69 25.64
CA SER A 125 -9.55 0.38 26.11
C SER A 125 -8.87 1.73 26.18
N CYS A 126 -9.69 2.76 26.30
CA CYS A 126 -9.27 4.12 26.62
C CYS A 126 -9.69 4.44 28.06
N ALA A 127 -8.74 4.37 28.98
CA ALA A 127 -8.98 4.66 30.39
C ALA A 127 -8.96 6.17 30.64
N PHE A 128 -9.89 6.68 31.44
CA PHE A 128 -9.92 8.10 31.80
C PHE A 128 -8.67 8.48 32.60
N ILE A 129 -8.10 9.65 32.28
CA ILE A 129 -6.94 10.20 33.00
C ILE A 129 -7.45 10.93 34.25
N ILE A 130 -7.15 10.38 35.42
CA ILE A 130 -7.40 11.05 36.69
C ILE A 130 -6.32 12.11 36.89
N LEU A 131 -6.71 13.38 36.86
CA LEU A 131 -5.82 14.50 37.12
C LEU A 131 -5.60 14.67 38.63
N PRO A 132 -4.34 14.66 39.11
CA PRO A 132 -4.06 15.07 40.48
C PRO A 132 -4.28 16.58 40.67
N GLU A 133 -4.30 17.04 41.91
CA GLU A 133 -4.38 18.46 42.22
C GLU A 133 -3.21 19.23 41.60
N ASN A 134 -3.46 20.43 41.06
CA ASN A 134 -2.49 21.27 40.35
C ASN A 134 -1.92 20.62 39.07
N ALA A 135 -2.73 19.87 38.32
CA ALA A 135 -2.38 19.31 37.02
C ALA A 135 -3.41 19.63 35.93
N HIS A 136 -2.94 19.67 34.68
CA HIS A 136 -3.75 19.80 33.48
C HIS A 136 -3.38 18.73 32.45
N LEU A 137 -4.27 18.48 31.49
CA LEU A 137 -3.92 17.62 30.35
C LEU A 137 -2.83 18.29 29.51
N ASN A 138 -1.84 17.50 29.11
CA ASN A 138 -0.79 17.97 28.22
C ASN A 138 -1.34 18.31 26.82
N SER A 139 -0.49 18.83 25.94
CA SER A 139 -0.89 19.25 24.58
C SER A 139 -1.44 18.10 23.72
N SER A 140 -0.91 16.88 23.87
CA SER A 140 -1.41 15.69 23.16
C SER A 140 -2.75 15.21 23.71
N GLY A 141 -3.11 15.59 24.94
CA GLY A 141 -4.34 15.15 25.59
C GLY A 141 -4.33 13.70 26.06
N SER A 142 -3.21 13.00 25.91
CA SER A 142 -3.02 11.58 26.26
C SER A 142 -2.25 11.36 27.56
N SER A 143 -1.81 12.46 28.19
CA SER A 143 -1.18 12.47 29.51
C SER A 143 -1.48 13.81 30.20
N TRP A 144 -0.84 14.06 31.33
CA TRP A 144 -0.99 15.26 32.13
C TRP A 144 0.36 15.82 32.57
N ASP A 145 0.38 17.14 32.76
CA ASP A 145 1.52 17.92 33.25
C ASP A 145 1.09 18.70 34.50
N CYS A 146 2.07 19.04 35.35
CA CYS A 146 1.80 19.90 36.51
C CYS A 146 1.66 21.36 36.10
N ASP A 147 0.73 22.06 36.73
CA ASP A 147 0.63 23.52 36.66
C ASP A 147 1.89 24.14 37.26
N LYS A 148 2.41 25.20 36.65
CA LYS A 148 3.55 25.93 37.24
C LYS A 148 3.10 26.61 38.55
N PRO A 149 3.91 26.60 39.63
CA PRO A 149 5.31 26.15 39.72
C PRO A 149 5.52 24.68 40.14
N TYR A 150 4.47 23.87 40.23
CA TYR A 150 4.54 22.49 40.72
C TYR A 150 5.32 21.56 39.78
N ARG A 151 5.90 20.51 40.34
CA ARG A 151 6.69 19.49 39.65
C ARG A 151 6.13 18.09 39.90
N ARG A 152 6.29 17.22 38.92
CA ARG A 152 5.77 15.85 38.96
C ARG A 152 6.61 14.98 39.91
N SER A 153 5.95 14.37 40.89
CA SER A 153 6.50 13.33 41.75
C SER A 153 5.53 12.15 41.78
N GLY A 154 5.85 11.10 41.03
CA GLY A 154 4.94 9.97 40.81
C GLY A 154 3.62 10.42 40.19
N ASN A 155 2.53 10.19 40.93
CA ASN A 155 1.15 10.53 40.55
C ASN A 155 0.65 11.84 41.19
N GLN A 156 1.54 12.70 41.64
CA GLN A 156 1.20 13.97 42.30
C GLN A 156 2.02 15.13 41.74
N CYS A 157 1.49 16.33 41.90
CA CYS A 157 2.19 17.58 41.67
C CYS A 157 2.55 18.20 43.02
N ILE A 158 3.84 18.29 43.29
CA ILE A 158 4.39 18.87 44.52
C ILE A 158 5.12 20.17 44.20
N ARG A 159 5.06 21.14 45.10
CA ARG A 159 5.65 22.48 44.91
C ARG A 159 7.17 22.44 44.93
#